data_AF-A0A7X2H6Z3-F1
#
_entry.id   AF-A0A7X2H6Z3-F1
#
_cell.length_a   1.000
_cell.length_b   1.000
_cell.length_c   1.000
_cell.angle_alpha   90.00
_cell.angle_beta   90.00
_cell.angle_gamma   90.00
#
_symmetry.space_group_name_H-M   'P 1'
#
loop_
_entity.id
_entity.type
_entity.pdbx_description
1 polymer ?
#
loop_
_entity_poly.entity_id
_entity_poly.type
_entity_poly.pdbx_seq_one_letter_code
_entity_poly.pdbx_strand_id
1 'polypeptide(L)'
;MSMNEGVQGYRAWSIEQREQRLQRSGLEVALTPASRKKLLGISGLYNQQRALNEHEHIELEHANHTYKAGLTQRSHRQRYRILVYNLTVLEIVPLGAGPAMIAASSNPVSASLQNEGNSSLTLAPPIEQRGVTKLLQELAVRTLYSLGLDSGEVLLTDMGSRRYVVEAITPLLEQPSTTLPEPYRTAAQVLARKLALEQPGRPGLLMGMDPEFLLLRETSDRVVRASRFLPMAGVAGCDAGPPGTRGAFPVAELRPEPRGEPRALLAQLMSAVAAADRLITDRSLRWRAGGMPLRGWALGGHLHFSGVTLSGPLLRALDNYLALPMLLLEDARAGARRPRYGVLGDFRYQPHGGFEYRTLPSFLVSPVVAKGAVYLAHLIVSHYEELPLRPLDREELHAAYYSGDKPPLRAAFTPLLAQLRALSGYEQAARYIEPLFHYIAAERTWDESRDIRELWIQREPHTISPTHK
;
A
#
# COMPACT_ATOMS: atom_id res chain seq x y z
N MET A 1 -16.22 14.72 9.75
CA MET A 1 -15.81 13.30 9.68
C MET A 1 -15.39 12.87 11.06
N SER A 2 -15.76 11.65 11.48
CA SER A 2 -15.32 11.12 12.78
C SER A 2 -13.88 10.64 12.66
N MET A 3 -12.99 11.15 13.50
CA MET A 3 -11.65 10.57 13.67
C MET A 3 -11.78 9.16 14.27
N ASN A 4 -10.87 8.24 13.88
CA ASN A 4 -10.82 6.89 14.45
C ASN A 4 -12.17 6.15 14.45
N GLU A 5 -12.84 6.06 13.29
CA GLU A 5 -14.14 5.38 13.13
C GLU A 5 -14.18 3.97 13.74
N GLY A 6 -13.07 3.22 13.68
CA GLY A 6 -12.95 1.86 14.21
C GLY A 6 -12.59 1.77 15.71
N VAL A 7 -12.60 2.87 16.47
CA VAL A 7 -12.17 2.89 17.88
C VAL A 7 -12.97 1.96 18.77
N GLN A 8 -14.25 1.73 18.47
CA GLN A 8 -15.09 0.81 19.24
C GLN A 8 -14.62 -0.64 19.06
N GLY A 9 -14.28 -1.04 17.83
CA GLY A 9 -13.67 -2.33 17.54
C GLY A 9 -12.33 -2.49 18.27
N TYR A 10 -11.47 -1.48 18.17
CA TYR A 10 -10.19 -1.46 18.89
C TYR A 10 -10.38 -1.69 20.39
N ARG A 11 -11.34 -1.00 21.04
CA ARG A 11 -11.61 -1.12 22.47
C ARG A 11 -12.18 -2.48 22.87
N ALA A 12 -13.02 -3.07 22.01
CA ALA A 12 -13.63 -4.38 22.25
C ALA A 12 -12.62 -5.54 22.14
N TRP A 13 -11.54 -5.37 21.37
CA TRP A 13 -10.52 -6.42 21.21
C TRP A 13 -9.61 -6.57 22.42
N SER A 14 -9.27 -7.82 22.73
CA SER A 14 -8.17 -8.14 23.64
C SER A 14 -6.81 -7.70 23.05
N ILE A 15 -5.78 -7.64 23.89
CA ILE A 15 -4.43 -7.29 23.43
C ILE A 15 -3.92 -8.32 22.43
N GLU A 16 -4.26 -9.60 22.63
CA GLU A 16 -3.90 -10.72 21.75
C GLU A 16 -4.58 -10.59 20.38
N GLN A 17 -5.86 -10.21 20.34
CA GLN A 17 -6.57 -9.99 19.08
C GLN A 17 -5.95 -8.82 18.30
N ARG A 18 -5.59 -7.73 18.98
CA ARG A 18 -4.86 -6.60 18.36
C ARG A 18 -3.51 -7.04 17.81
N GLU A 19 -2.75 -7.82 18.58
CA GLU A 19 -1.44 -8.35 18.16
C GLU A 19 -1.58 -9.27 16.93
N GLN A 20 -2.55 -10.19 16.92
CA GLN A 20 -2.83 -11.07 15.77
C GLN A 20 -3.21 -10.27 14.52
N ARG A 21 -4.07 -9.25 14.67
CA ARG A 21 -4.50 -8.40 13.54
C ARG A 21 -3.33 -7.64 12.90
N LEU A 22 -2.45 -7.09 13.72
CA LEU A 22 -1.23 -6.42 13.26
C LEU A 22 -0.27 -7.42 12.57
N GLN A 23 -0.06 -8.61 13.15
CA GLN A 23 0.77 -9.65 12.56
C GLN A 23 0.24 -10.12 11.20
N ARG A 24 -1.08 -10.32 11.07
CA ARG A 24 -1.72 -10.61 9.78
C ARG A 24 -1.50 -9.50 8.75
N SER A 25 -1.34 -8.25 9.20
CA SER A 25 -1.01 -7.09 8.35
C SER A 25 0.49 -6.96 8.05
N GLY A 26 1.31 -7.95 8.41
CA GLY A 26 2.73 -8.00 8.11
C GLY A 26 3.62 -7.18 9.04
N LEU A 27 3.14 -6.83 10.23
CA LEU A 27 3.90 -6.07 11.24
C LEU A 27 4.55 -7.02 12.26
N GLU A 28 5.77 -6.70 12.71
CA GLU A 28 6.35 -7.32 13.90
C GLU A 28 5.86 -6.59 15.16
N VAL A 29 5.41 -7.34 16.17
CA VAL A 29 4.61 -6.79 17.28
C VAL A 29 4.96 -7.46 18.61
N ALA A 30 4.99 -6.68 19.69
CA ALA A 30 5.18 -7.14 21.05
C ALA A 30 4.27 -6.38 22.04
N LEU A 31 2.95 -6.62 21.99
CA LEU A 31 1.99 -5.96 22.88
C LEU A 31 1.77 -6.74 24.18
N THR A 32 1.83 -8.07 24.13
CA THR A 32 1.62 -8.95 25.30
C THR A 32 2.89 -9.11 26.13
N PRO A 33 2.79 -9.42 27.45
CA PRO A 33 3.96 -9.76 28.27
C PRO A 33 4.78 -10.92 27.69
N ALA A 34 4.11 -11.92 27.10
CA ALA A 34 4.75 -13.08 26.50
C ALA A 34 5.57 -12.70 25.24
N SER A 35 4.99 -11.91 24.34
CA SER A 35 5.68 -11.44 23.13
C SER A 35 6.83 -10.49 23.47
N ARG A 36 6.68 -9.64 24.50
CA ARG A 36 7.78 -8.82 25.05
C ARG A 36 8.90 -9.66 25.66
N LYS A 37 8.58 -10.72 26.41
CA LYS A 37 9.60 -11.64 26.96
C LYS A 37 10.36 -12.36 25.83
N LYS A 38 9.65 -12.80 24.78
CA LYS A 38 10.26 -13.38 23.58
C LYS A 38 11.18 -12.38 22.84
N LEU A 39 10.76 -11.13 22.73
CA LEU A 39 11.57 -10.04 22.16
C LEU A 39 12.89 -9.82 22.93
N LEU A 40 12.85 -9.91 24.26
CA LEU A 40 14.03 -9.80 25.12
C LEU A 40 14.93 -11.04 24.96
N GLY A 41 14.36 -12.24 24.90
CA GLY A 41 15.10 -13.50 24.72
C GLY A 41 15.80 -13.62 23.35
N ILE A 42 15.12 -13.26 22.25
CA ILE A 42 15.70 -13.31 20.89
C ILE A 42 16.90 -12.38 20.75
N SER A 43 16.89 -11.22 21.42
CA SER A 43 18.06 -10.32 21.40
C SER A 43 19.28 -10.87 22.14
N GLY A 44 19.08 -11.70 23.17
CA GLY A 44 20.18 -12.36 23.86
C GLY A 44 20.97 -13.26 22.92
N LEU A 45 20.27 -13.99 22.05
CA LEU A 45 20.85 -14.89 21.05
C LEU A 45 21.52 -14.12 19.89
N TYR A 46 20.89 -13.06 19.38
CA TYR A 46 21.45 -12.25 18.30
C TYR A 46 22.74 -11.52 18.73
N ASN A 47 22.78 -11.03 19.98
CA ASN A 47 23.98 -10.43 20.57
C ASN A 47 25.09 -11.48 20.80
N GLN A 48 24.74 -12.71 21.16
CA GLN A 48 25.70 -13.82 21.27
C GLN A 48 26.32 -14.15 19.91
N GLN A 49 25.51 -14.15 18.85
CA GLN A 49 25.97 -14.44 17.50
C GLN A 49 26.81 -13.31 16.89
N ARG A 50 26.51 -12.05 17.24
CA ARG A 50 27.36 -10.90 16.90
C ARG A 50 28.71 -10.92 17.63
N ALA A 51 28.72 -11.29 18.91
CA ALA A 51 29.96 -11.44 19.68
C ALA A 51 30.85 -12.59 19.15
N LEU A 52 30.23 -13.68 18.65
CA LEU A 52 30.95 -14.77 18.00
C LEU A 52 31.53 -14.35 16.64
N ASN A 53 30.78 -13.58 15.83
CA ASN A 53 31.25 -13.10 14.53
C ASN A 53 32.28 -11.96 14.63
N GLU A 54 32.26 -11.15 15.69
CA GLU A 54 33.30 -10.15 15.97
C GLU A 54 34.59 -10.80 16.53
N HIS A 55 34.53 -12.02 17.06
CA HIS A 55 35.71 -12.82 17.44
C HIS A 55 36.37 -13.55 16.27
N GLU A 56 35.65 -13.89 15.20
CA GLU A 56 36.26 -14.47 13.98
C GLU A 56 37.02 -13.44 13.10
N HIS A 57 36.96 -12.14 13.44
CA HIS A 57 37.65 -11.08 12.67
C HIS A 57 38.76 -10.34 13.45
N ILE A 58 39.12 -10.81 14.66
CA ILE A 58 40.28 -10.31 15.42
C ILE A 58 41.18 -11.51 15.79
N GLU A 59 41.65 -12.22 14.77
CA GLU A 59 42.90 -12.99 14.84
C GLU A 59 43.86 -12.40 13.81
N LEU A 60 44.39 -11.21 14.10
CA LEU A 60 45.60 -10.61 13.54
C LEU A 60 45.85 -9.27 14.26
N GLU A 61 46.27 -9.33 15.52
CA GLU A 61 47.37 -8.51 16.06
C GLU A 61 47.58 -8.75 17.56
N HIS A 62 48.85 -8.72 17.97
CA HIS A 62 49.41 -9.27 19.20
C HIS A 62 49.04 -8.52 20.49
N ALA A 63 48.94 -9.32 21.56
CA ALA A 63 49.27 -9.10 22.97
C ALA A 63 49.72 -7.69 23.45
N ASN A 64 48.94 -7.09 24.35
CA ASN A 64 49.28 -6.91 25.78
C ASN A 64 48.31 -5.96 26.51
N HIS A 65 48.17 -6.20 27.82
CA HIS A 65 47.59 -5.35 28.88
C HIS A 65 46.11 -5.57 29.28
N THR A 66 45.98 -6.45 30.28
CA THR A 66 45.17 -6.36 31.49
C THR A 66 44.47 -5.01 31.76
N TYR A 67 43.13 -5.00 31.75
CA TYR A 67 42.31 -4.37 32.79
C TYR A 67 40.91 -5.00 32.78
N LYS A 68 40.51 -5.53 33.95
CA LYS A 68 39.11 -5.88 34.26
C LYS A 68 38.27 -4.61 34.19
N ALA A 69 37.27 -4.59 33.32
CA ALA A 69 36.04 -3.83 33.54
C ALA A 69 34.87 -4.66 32.99
N GLY A 70 34.07 -5.20 33.90
CA GLY A 70 32.80 -5.83 33.55
C GLY A 70 31.87 -4.80 32.94
N LEU A 71 31.79 -4.75 31.62
CA LEU A 71 30.75 -4.04 30.90
C LEU A 71 29.73 -5.08 30.48
N THR A 72 28.70 -5.22 31.30
CA THR A 72 27.39 -5.64 30.82
C THR A 72 26.96 -4.63 29.77
N GLN A 73 27.29 -4.87 28.49
CA GLN A 73 26.74 -4.12 27.37
C GLN A 73 25.23 -4.39 27.33
N ARG A 74 24.46 -3.62 28.10
CA ARG A 74 23.04 -3.42 27.83
C ARG A 74 23.00 -2.75 26.46
N SER A 75 22.72 -3.51 25.40
CA SER A 75 22.52 -2.94 24.08
C SER A 75 21.36 -1.95 24.18
N HIS A 76 21.66 -0.65 24.15
CA HIS A 76 20.63 0.38 24.16
C HIS A 76 19.84 0.27 22.87
N ARG A 77 18.62 -0.27 22.96
CA ARG A 77 17.71 -0.31 21.81
C ARG A 77 17.11 1.07 21.62
N GLN A 78 17.22 1.58 20.40
CA GLN A 78 16.60 2.85 20.03
C GLN A 78 15.09 2.64 19.93
N ARG A 79 14.33 3.48 20.63
CA ARG A 79 12.86 3.53 20.54
C ARG A 79 12.43 4.80 19.82
N TYR A 80 11.27 4.77 19.17
CA TYR A 80 10.70 5.90 18.44
C TYR A 80 9.25 6.06 18.85
N ARG A 81 8.90 7.25 19.34
CA ARG A 81 7.52 7.68 19.53
C ARG A 81 7.07 8.42 18.27
N ILE A 82 5.99 7.97 17.65
CA ILE A 82 5.52 8.50 16.37
C ILE A 82 4.08 8.97 16.52
N LEU A 83 3.84 10.25 16.24
CA LEU A 83 2.51 10.86 16.28
C LEU A 83 1.92 10.89 14.87
N VAL A 84 0.68 10.42 14.72
CA VAL A 84 -0.02 10.31 13.44
C VAL A 84 -1.40 10.94 13.54
N TYR A 85 -1.79 11.72 12.54
CA TYR A 85 -3.14 12.29 12.43
C TYR A 85 -3.65 12.14 11.00
N ASN A 86 -4.83 11.54 10.84
CA ASN A 86 -5.46 11.25 9.55
C ASN A 86 -4.42 10.73 8.53
N LEU A 87 -3.78 9.61 8.89
CA LEU A 87 -2.79 8.90 8.05
C LEU A 87 -1.49 9.69 7.76
N THR A 88 -1.30 10.85 8.38
CA THR A 88 -0.12 11.70 8.21
C THR A 88 0.72 11.67 9.48
N VAL A 89 2.01 11.34 9.34
CA VAL A 89 2.95 11.41 10.46
C VAL A 89 3.29 12.88 10.73
N LEU A 90 3.02 13.31 11.96
CA LEU A 90 3.28 14.68 12.42
C LEU A 90 4.68 14.81 13.02
N GLU A 91 5.12 13.79 13.77
CA GLU A 91 6.37 13.84 14.52
C GLU A 91 6.94 12.43 14.71
N ILE A 92 8.28 12.31 14.67
CA ILE A 92 9.02 11.10 15.03
C ILE A 92 10.07 11.50 16.07
N VAL A 93 9.91 11.02 17.31
CA VAL A 93 10.79 11.36 18.44
C VAL A 93 11.60 10.13 18.86
N PRO A 94 12.93 10.12 18.70
CA PRO A 94 13.76 9.06 19.25
C PRO A 94 13.80 9.14 20.79
N LEU A 95 13.52 8.03 21.47
CA LEU A 95 13.56 7.92 22.92
C LEU A 95 14.83 7.20 23.40
N GLY A 96 15.51 7.75 24.40
CA GLY A 96 16.65 7.11 25.07
C GLY A 96 18.03 7.43 24.50
N ALA A 97 18.15 8.44 23.63
CA ALA A 97 19.44 8.94 23.17
C ALA A 97 19.89 10.14 24.01
N GLY A 98 21.19 10.21 24.36
CA GLY A 98 21.73 11.34 25.11
C GLY A 98 21.58 12.69 24.37
N PRO A 99 21.85 13.83 25.03
CA PRO A 99 21.62 15.18 24.49
C PRO A 99 22.18 15.42 23.07
N ALA A 100 23.27 14.74 22.71
CA ALA A 100 23.92 14.85 21.40
C ALA A 100 23.11 14.30 20.21
N MET A 101 22.19 13.34 20.42
CA MET A 101 21.31 12.83 19.34
C MET A 101 19.99 13.59 19.23
N ILE A 102 19.53 14.19 20.33
CA ILE A 102 18.32 15.03 20.35
C ILE A 102 18.51 16.24 19.42
N ALA A 103 19.69 16.88 19.47
CA ALA A 103 20.07 18.01 18.61
C ALA A 103 20.14 17.67 17.11
N ALA A 104 20.31 16.39 16.73
CA ALA A 104 20.30 15.93 15.34
C ALA A 104 18.89 15.50 14.85
N SER A 105 17.98 15.19 15.78
CA SER A 105 16.61 14.74 15.49
C SER A 105 15.55 15.85 15.55
N SER A 106 15.87 16.99 16.17
CA SER A 106 15.00 18.16 16.26
C SER A 106 14.96 18.94 14.93
N ASN A 107 14.50 18.30 13.87
CA ASN A 107 13.92 18.99 12.74
C ASN A 107 12.45 18.58 12.69
N PRO A 108 11.49 19.47 12.97
CA PRO A 108 10.11 19.16 12.66
C PRO A 108 10.06 18.83 11.17
N VAL A 109 9.62 17.62 10.83
CA VAL A 109 9.29 17.26 9.45
C VAL A 109 8.00 18.01 9.14
N SER A 110 8.12 19.31 8.92
CA SER A 110 7.08 20.11 8.31
C SER A 110 6.87 19.52 6.91
N ALA A 111 5.80 18.74 6.75
CA ALA A 111 5.26 18.46 5.44
C ALA A 111 5.11 19.82 4.74
N SER A 112 5.84 19.98 3.64
CA SER A 112 5.93 21.19 2.84
C SER A 112 4.54 21.68 2.43
N LEU A 113 3.95 22.54 3.27
CA LEU A 113 2.96 23.52 2.88
C LEU A 113 3.78 24.75 2.44
N GLN A 114 4.19 24.77 1.17
CA GLN A 114 4.79 25.99 0.61
C GLN A 114 3.68 26.99 0.31
N ASN A 115 3.64 28.04 1.14
CA ASN A 115 3.35 29.39 0.68
C ASN A 115 4.70 30.04 0.33
N GLU A 116 4.72 30.85 -0.72
CA GLU A 116 5.92 31.41 -1.32
C GLU A 116 6.74 32.31 -0.39
N GLY A 117 8.06 32.29 -0.57
CA GLY A 117 8.95 33.39 -0.18
C GLY A 117 9.51 33.37 1.25
N ASN A 118 10.48 32.50 1.55
CA ASN A 118 11.77 32.91 2.11
C ASN A 118 12.78 31.77 2.15
N SER A 119 13.98 32.01 1.62
CA SER A 119 15.10 31.08 1.61
C SER A 119 15.75 30.97 2.99
N SER A 120 15.60 29.82 3.65
CA SER A 120 16.52 29.37 4.70
C SER A 120 16.99 27.97 4.37
N LEU A 121 18.31 27.82 4.25
CA LEU A 121 19.01 26.60 3.86
C LEU A 121 18.90 25.55 4.98
N THR A 122 17.86 24.72 4.94
CA THR A 122 17.81 23.48 5.73
C THR A 122 18.50 22.36 4.95
N LEU A 123 19.66 21.94 5.46
CA LEU A 123 20.38 20.76 4.97
C LEU A 123 19.49 19.53 5.12
N ALA A 124 19.12 18.93 3.99
CA ALA A 124 18.27 17.76 4.00
C ALA A 124 19.03 16.54 4.55
N PRO A 125 18.36 15.62 5.27
CA PRO A 125 19.04 14.50 5.92
C PRO A 125 19.68 13.54 4.89
N PRO A 126 20.77 12.84 5.26
CA PRO A 126 21.42 11.77 4.49
C PRO A 126 20.43 10.74 3.91
N ILE A 127 20.76 10.16 2.75
CA ILE A 127 19.89 9.21 2.01
C ILE A 127 19.48 8.00 2.87
N GLU A 128 20.38 7.47 3.69
CA GLU A 128 20.08 6.37 4.61
C GLU A 128 19.06 6.76 5.69
N GLN A 129 19.20 7.97 6.24
CA GLN A 129 18.25 8.51 7.22
C GLN A 129 16.87 8.73 6.59
N ARG A 130 16.78 9.24 5.36
CA ARG A 130 15.51 9.35 4.61
C ARG A 130 14.84 8.00 4.44
N GLY A 131 15.61 6.96 4.16
CA GLY A 131 15.11 5.60 4.00
C GLY A 131 14.59 4.97 5.29
N VAL A 132 15.13 5.35 6.46
CA VAL A 132 14.65 4.91 7.78
C VAL A 132 13.40 5.69 8.17
N THR A 133 13.39 7.02 8.02
CA THR A 133 12.23 7.87 8.32
C THR A 133 11.00 7.41 7.56
N LYS A 134 11.10 7.17 6.25
CA LYS A 134 9.98 6.68 5.44
C LYS A 134 9.44 5.34 5.93
N LEU A 135 10.33 4.41 6.27
CA LEU A 135 9.95 3.11 6.81
C LEU A 135 9.20 3.24 8.14
N LEU A 136 9.68 4.08 9.06
CA LEU A 136 9.00 4.35 10.33
C LEU A 136 7.62 4.96 10.12
N GLN A 137 7.48 5.86 9.14
CA GLN A 137 6.19 6.46 8.78
C GLN A 137 5.19 5.42 8.28
N GLU A 138 5.60 4.60 7.31
CA GLU A 138 4.78 3.52 6.75
C GLU A 138 4.33 2.53 7.83
N LEU A 139 5.24 2.14 8.73
CA LEU A 139 4.93 1.21 9.83
C LEU A 139 3.95 1.82 10.85
N ALA A 140 4.12 3.08 11.23
CA ALA A 140 3.24 3.74 12.20
C ALA A 140 1.81 3.92 11.63
N VAL A 141 1.70 4.40 10.39
CA VAL A 141 0.41 4.57 9.71
C VAL A 141 -0.28 3.21 9.54
N ARG A 142 0.45 2.19 9.06
CA ARG A 142 -0.09 0.83 8.91
C ARG A 142 -0.54 0.25 10.25
N THR A 143 0.22 0.46 11.33
CA THR A 143 -0.14 -0.01 12.68
C THR A 143 -1.48 0.54 13.13
N LEU A 144 -1.70 1.85 13.00
CA LEU A 144 -2.98 2.46 13.36
C LEU A 144 -4.10 2.01 12.42
N TYR A 145 -3.86 2.04 11.11
CA TYR A 145 -4.86 1.71 10.11
C TYR A 145 -5.39 0.28 10.26
N SER A 146 -4.48 -0.68 10.41
CA SER A 146 -4.79 -2.09 10.67
C SER A 146 -5.67 -2.29 11.90
N LEU A 147 -5.68 -1.36 12.86
CA LEU A 147 -6.48 -1.44 14.08
C LEU A 147 -7.78 -0.63 14.01
N GLY A 148 -8.17 -0.13 12.84
CA GLY A 148 -9.37 0.70 12.70
C GLY A 148 -9.14 2.18 13.07
N LEU A 149 -7.88 2.60 13.24
CA LEU A 149 -7.50 3.94 13.65
C LEU A 149 -6.84 4.69 12.48
N ASP A 150 -6.99 6.00 12.44
CA ASP A 150 -6.28 6.89 11.50
C ASP A 150 -5.39 7.91 12.22
N SER A 151 -5.50 7.99 13.56
CA SER A 151 -4.86 9.00 14.38
C SER A 151 -4.47 8.46 15.77
N GLY A 152 -3.28 8.78 16.25
CA GLY A 152 -2.76 8.34 17.54
C GLY A 152 -1.24 8.29 17.59
N GLU A 153 -0.74 7.68 18.66
CA GLU A 153 0.68 7.46 18.90
C GLU A 153 1.04 5.98 18.71
N VAL A 154 2.20 5.73 18.10
CA VAL A 154 2.81 4.40 17.98
C VAL A 154 4.22 4.44 18.56
N LEU A 155 4.54 3.47 19.42
CA LEU A 155 5.88 3.23 19.93
C LEU A 155 6.53 2.08 19.16
N LEU A 156 7.62 2.37 18.44
CA LEU A 156 8.42 1.39 17.72
C LEU A 156 9.79 1.20 18.37
N THR A 157 10.29 -0.04 18.37
CA THR A 157 11.65 -0.37 18.79
C THR A 157 12.47 -0.89 17.62
N ASP A 158 13.66 -0.33 17.45
CA ASP A 158 14.65 -0.83 16.49
C ASP A 158 15.28 -2.13 17.00
N MET A 159 15.21 -3.17 16.18
CA MET A 159 15.80 -4.49 16.44
C MET A 159 17.07 -4.73 15.61
N GLY A 160 17.59 -3.72 14.92
CA GLY A 160 18.69 -3.83 13.97
C GLY A 160 18.22 -4.33 12.61
N SER A 161 19.09 -4.22 11.60
CA SER A 161 18.83 -4.72 10.24
C SER A 161 17.51 -4.23 9.62
N ARG A 162 17.12 -2.98 9.94
CA ARG A 162 15.85 -2.34 9.50
C ARG A 162 14.58 -3.09 9.96
N ARG A 163 14.67 -3.86 11.04
CA ARG A 163 13.51 -4.52 11.66
C ARG A 163 13.01 -3.68 12.83
N TYR A 164 11.72 -3.41 12.84
CA TYR A 164 11.08 -2.60 13.87
C TYR A 164 9.89 -3.34 14.45
N VAL A 165 9.72 -3.24 15.77
CA VAL A 165 8.65 -3.91 16.50
C VAL A 165 7.73 -2.88 17.15
N VAL A 166 6.42 -3.09 16.98
CA VAL A 166 5.38 -2.30 17.65
C VAL A 166 5.27 -2.72 19.12
N GLU A 167 5.55 -1.81 20.05
CA GLU A 167 5.48 -2.09 21.50
C GLU A 167 4.23 -1.53 22.18
N ALA A 168 3.72 -0.38 21.69
CA ALA A 168 2.55 0.28 22.24
C ALA A 168 1.82 1.10 21.17
N ILE A 169 0.51 1.23 21.36
CA ILE A 169 -0.38 2.07 20.57
C ILE A 169 -1.25 2.87 21.54
N THR A 170 -1.36 4.18 21.32
CA THR A 170 -2.27 5.04 22.06
C THR A 170 -3.16 5.79 21.08
N PRO A 171 -4.44 5.40 20.91
CA PRO A 171 -5.36 6.09 20.01
C PRO A 171 -5.55 7.55 20.43
N LEU A 172 -5.63 8.46 19.45
CA LEU A 172 -6.10 9.81 19.72
C LEU A 172 -7.62 9.78 19.91
N LEU A 173 -8.11 10.32 21.02
CA LEU A 173 -9.54 10.33 21.32
C LEU A 173 -10.02 11.78 21.34
N GLU A 174 -11.01 12.10 20.51
CA GLU A 174 -11.76 13.34 20.64
C GLU A 174 -12.62 13.26 21.90
N GLN A 175 -12.44 14.22 22.82
CA GLN A 175 -13.37 14.40 23.94
C GLN A 175 -14.13 15.72 23.72
N PRO A 176 -15.46 15.76 23.92
CA PRO A 176 -16.29 16.92 23.60
C PRO A 176 -15.85 18.25 24.24
N SER A 177 -15.13 18.19 25.37
CA SER A 177 -14.74 19.35 26.18
C SER A 177 -13.25 19.68 26.14
N THR A 178 -12.43 18.91 25.41
CA THR A 178 -10.99 19.15 25.36
C THR A 178 -10.55 19.50 23.96
N THR A 179 -9.82 20.61 23.84
CA THR A 179 -9.17 20.93 22.58
C THR A 179 -8.01 19.96 22.38
N LEU A 180 -7.82 19.47 21.15
CA LEU A 180 -6.69 18.61 20.82
C LEU A 180 -5.36 19.29 21.24
N PRO A 181 -4.40 18.51 21.79
CA PRO A 181 -3.07 19.03 22.04
C PRO A 181 -2.32 19.27 20.72
N GLU A 182 -1.27 20.10 20.74
CA GLU A 182 -0.33 20.16 19.62
C GLU A 182 0.50 18.86 19.54
N PRO A 183 0.90 18.41 18.34
CA PRO A 183 0.66 19.02 17.02
C PRO A 183 -0.70 18.66 16.36
N TYR A 184 -1.56 17.89 17.03
CA TYR A 184 -2.81 17.39 16.46
C TYR A 184 -3.81 18.50 16.12
N ARG A 185 -3.91 19.55 16.94
CA ARG A 185 -4.81 20.67 16.69
C ARG A 185 -4.50 21.38 15.38
N THR A 186 -3.25 21.72 15.14
CA THR A 186 -2.82 22.35 13.88
C THR A 186 -3.13 21.43 12.69
N ALA A 187 -2.83 20.13 12.81
CA ALA A 187 -3.10 19.16 11.76
C ALA A 187 -4.61 19.02 11.44
N ALA A 188 -5.45 19.01 12.48
CA ALA A 188 -6.91 18.98 12.36
C ALA A 188 -7.46 20.21 11.63
N GLN A 189 -6.96 21.40 11.95
CA GLN A 189 -7.36 22.64 11.28
C GLN A 189 -6.95 22.65 9.80
N VAL A 190 -5.74 22.16 9.48
CA VAL A 190 -5.27 22.05 8.09
C VAL A 190 -6.16 21.08 7.30
N LEU A 191 -6.45 19.90 7.87
CA LEU A 191 -7.34 18.92 7.23
C LEU A 191 -8.74 19.49 7.00
N ALA A 192 -9.32 20.13 8.03
CA ALA A 192 -10.64 20.74 7.93
C ALA A 192 -10.70 21.80 6.82
N ARG A 193 -9.66 22.64 6.67
CA ARG A 193 -9.56 23.62 5.58
C ARG A 193 -9.48 22.94 4.20
N LYS A 194 -8.69 21.88 4.06
CA LYS A 194 -8.59 21.12 2.79
C LYS A 194 -9.93 20.51 2.40
N LEU A 195 -10.61 19.86 3.35
CA LEU A 195 -11.92 19.25 3.12
C LEU A 195 -13.00 20.30 2.79
N ALA A 196 -12.96 21.48 3.42
CA ALA A 196 -13.89 22.57 3.13
C ALA A 196 -13.74 23.17 1.72
N LEU A 197 -12.61 22.95 1.05
CA LEU A 197 -12.37 23.40 -0.33
C LEU A 197 -12.86 22.37 -1.37
N GLU A 198 -13.21 21.16 -0.96
CA GLU A 198 -13.70 20.14 -1.88
C GLU A 198 -15.15 20.41 -2.31
N GLN A 199 -15.41 20.25 -3.60
CA GLN A 199 -16.76 20.34 -4.15
C GLN A 199 -17.42 18.95 -4.18
N PRO A 200 -18.73 18.85 -3.89
CA PRO A 200 -19.48 17.60 -4.03
C PRO A 200 -19.31 16.98 -5.42
N GLY A 201 -19.18 15.65 -5.48
CA GLY A 201 -18.93 14.92 -6.72
C GLY A 201 -17.54 15.13 -7.33
N ARG A 202 -16.71 16.00 -6.74
CA ARG A 202 -15.31 16.23 -7.09
C ARG A 202 -15.10 16.45 -8.60
N PRO A 203 -15.69 17.49 -9.22
CA PRO A 203 -15.54 17.76 -10.65
C PRO A 203 -14.08 18.01 -11.08
N GLY A 204 -13.19 18.36 -10.14
CA GLY A 204 -11.75 18.48 -10.35
C GLY A 204 -10.96 17.19 -10.12
N LEU A 205 -11.62 16.05 -9.89
CA LEU A 205 -10.97 14.75 -9.71
C LEU A 205 -10.19 14.41 -10.98
N LEU A 206 -8.91 14.11 -10.82
CA LEU A 206 -8.04 13.61 -11.88
C LEU A 206 -7.50 12.25 -11.46
N MET A 207 -7.72 11.25 -12.31
CA MET A 207 -7.32 9.87 -12.07
C MET A 207 -6.16 9.46 -12.97
N GLY A 208 -5.18 8.76 -12.39
CA GLY A 208 -4.11 8.06 -13.08
C GLY A 208 -4.09 6.58 -12.69
N MET A 209 -3.22 5.80 -13.33
CA MET A 209 -3.01 4.40 -12.98
C MET A 209 -1.65 3.90 -13.43
N ASP A 210 -1.26 2.78 -12.86
CA ASP A 210 0.00 2.07 -13.09
C ASP A 210 -0.20 0.54 -12.95
N PRO A 211 -1.01 -0.10 -13.83
CA PRO A 211 -1.16 -1.54 -13.80
C PRO A 211 0.08 -2.27 -14.33
N GLU A 212 0.45 -3.32 -13.60
CA GLU A 212 1.64 -4.12 -13.83
C GLU A 212 1.34 -5.44 -14.58
N PHE A 213 2.33 -5.97 -15.30
CA PHE A 213 2.29 -7.29 -15.92
C PHE A 213 3.68 -7.92 -16.06
N LEU A 214 3.75 -9.25 -16.21
CA LEU A 214 4.96 -10.00 -16.47
C LEU A 214 5.06 -10.43 -17.93
N LEU A 215 6.29 -10.55 -18.40
CA LEU A 215 6.62 -11.25 -19.64
C LEU A 215 7.13 -12.66 -19.30
N LEU A 216 6.39 -13.69 -19.75
CA LEU A 216 6.78 -15.09 -19.55
C LEU A 216 7.15 -15.74 -20.87
N ARG A 217 8.25 -16.50 -20.87
CA ARG A 217 8.59 -17.39 -21.98
C ARG A 217 7.67 -18.60 -21.97
N GLU A 218 6.94 -18.82 -23.06
CA GLU A 218 5.95 -19.89 -23.16
C GLU A 218 6.50 -21.30 -22.90
N THR A 219 7.72 -21.58 -23.35
CA THR A 219 8.32 -22.92 -23.26
C THR A 219 8.82 -23.30 -21.87
N SER A 220 8.98 -22.34 -20.96
CA SER A 220 9.66 -22.60 -19.68
C SER A 220 9.06 -21.86 -18.47
N ASP A 221 8.00 -21.07 -18.66
CA ASP A 221 7.41 -20.15 -17.68
C ASP A 221 8.42 -19.31 -16.90
N ARG A 222 9.55 -19.00 -17.56
CA ARG A 222 10.60 -18.15 -16.98
C ARG A 222 10.25 -16.69 -17.22
N VAL A 223 10.37 -15.88 -16.18
CA VAL A 223 10.23 -14.43 -16.27
C VAL A 223 11.34 -13.87 -17.16
N VAL A 224 10.93 -13.15 -18.20
CA VAL A 224 11.82 -12.35 -19.03
C VAL A 224 11.78 -10.92 -18.52
N ARG A 225 12.95 -10.32 -18.33
CA ARG A 225 13.05 -8.96 -17.81
C ARG A 225 12.35 -7.97 -18.75
N ALA A 226 11.38 -7.21 -18.23
CA ALA A 226 10.70 -6.16 -18.99
C ALA A 226 11.67 -5.10 -19.53
N SER A 227 12.73 -4.78 -18.78
CA SER A 227 13.81 -3.86 -19.20
C SER A 227 14.56 -4.23 -20.47
N ARG A 228 14.38 -5.46 -21.00
CA ARG A 228 14.89 -5.83 -22.32
C ARG A 228 14.12 -5.19 -23.48
N PHE A 229 12.88 -4.75 -23.23
CA PHE A 229 11.97 -4.24 -24.24
C PHE A 229 11.44 -2.84 -23.90
N LEU A 230 11.22 -2.58 -22.61
CA LEU A 230 10.59 -1.36 -22.13
C LEU A 230 11.62 -0.47 -21.42
N PRO A 231 11.56 0.87 -21.63
CA PRO A 231 12.37 1.82 -20.89
C PRO A 231 12.01 1.85 -19.40
N MET A 232 12.85 2.49 -18.59
CA MET A 232 12.56 2.72 -17.16
C MET A 232 11.36 3.65 -16.94
N ALA A 233 11.20 4.64 -17.80
CA ALA A 233 10.17 5.68 -17.72
C ALA A 233 9.33 5.74 -19.00
N GLY A 234 8.20 6.44 -18.94
CA GLY A 234 7.27 6.61 -20.06
C GLY A 234 5.98 5.80 -19.90
N VAL A 235 5.11 5.93 -20.90
CA VAL A 235 3.74 5.38 -20.90
C VAL A 235 3.69 3.85 -20.81
N ALA A 236 4.73 3.18 -21.28
CA ALA A 236 4.97 1.75 -21.09
C ALA A 236 6.43 1.60 -20.66
N GLY A 237 6.64 1.20 -19.41
CA GLY A 237 7.97 1.09 -18.82
C GLY A 237 8.16 -0.20 -18.04
N CYS A 238 9.23 -0.25 -17.27
CA CYS A 238 9.51 -1.34 -16.35
C CYS A 238 9.73 -0.84 -14.92
N ASP A 239 9.54 -1.74 -13.96
CA ASP A 239 9.79 -1.50 -12.54
C ASP A 239 10.47 -2.72 -11.88
N ALA A 240 10.97 -2.51 -10.66
CA ALA A 240 11.56 -3.53 -9.82
C ALA A 240 10.50 -4.57 -9.43
N GLY A 241 10.93 -5.82 -9.30
CA GLY A 241 10.08 -6.89 -8.82
C GLY A 241 10.28 -7.14 -7.32
N PRO A 242 9.98 -8.38 -6.87
CA PRO A 242 10.20 -8.82 -5.50
C PRO A 242 11.64 -8.58 -4.99
N PRO A 243 11.85 -8.56 -3.66
CA PRO A 243 13.19 -8.45 -3.08
C PRO A 243 14.20 -9.43 -3.74
N GLY A 244 15.40 -8.93 -4.03
CA GLY A 244 16.43 -9.69 -4.77
C GLY A 244 16.41 -9.49 -6.29
N THR A 245 15.41 -8.80 -6.84
CA THR A 245 15.34 -8.47 -8.29
C THR A 245 15.66 -7.02 -8.61
N ARG A 246 16.05 -6.21 -7.61
CA ARG A 246 16.45 -4.81 -7.81
C ARG A 246 17.60 -4.73 -8.82
N GLY A 247 17.48 -3.80 -9.77
CA GLY A 247 18.43 -3.65 -10.88
C GLY A 247 18.13 -4.51 -12.12
N ALA A 248 17.31 -5.57 -11.99
CA ALA A 248 16.89 -6.38 -13.13
C ALA A 248 15.65 -5.82 -13.85
N PHE A 249 14.83 -5.02 -13.15
CA PHE A 249 13.58 -4.41 -13.62
C PHE A 249 12.70 -5.39 -14.42
N PRO A 250 12.25 -6.48 -13.77
CA PRO A 250 11.55 -7.58 -14.42
C PRO A 250 10.08 -7.33 -14.72
N VAL A 251 9.43 -6.39 -14.02
CA VAL A 251 8.00 -6.12 -14.14
C VAL A 251 7.77 -5.05 -15.20
N ALA A 252 6.77 -5.21 -16.06
CA ALA A 252 6.30 -4.18 -16.98
C ALA A 252 5.18 -3.39 -16.31
N GLU A 253 5.16 -2.07 -16.49
CA GLU A 253 4.16 -1.16 -15.89
C GLU A 253 3.67 -0.16 -16.94
N LEU A 254 2.36 0.00 -17.04
CA LEU A 254 1.73 0.95 -17.96
C LEU A 254 1.37 2.22 -17.22
N ARG A 255 1.80 3.39 -17.68
CA ARG A 255 1.58 4.69 -17.01
C ARG A 255 0.82 5.62 -17.95
N PRO A 256 -0.46 5.33 -18.27
CA PRO A 256 -1.28 6.19 -19.12
C PRO A 256 -1.40 7.60 -18.55
N GLU A 257 -1.57 8.57 -19.44
CA GLU A 257 -1.74 9.97 -19.04
C GLU A 257 -3.01 10.15 -18.18
N PRO A 258 -2.96 10.87 -17.05
CA PRO A 258 -4.10 11.08 -16.18
C PRO A 258 -5.29 11.77 -16.87
N ARG A 259 -6.51 11.42 -16.49
CA ARG A 259 -7.75 12.02 -17.01
C ARG A 259 -8.80 12.13 -15.90
N GLY A 260 -9.65 13.16 -15.97
CA GLY A 260 -10.77 13.30 -15.04
C GLY A 260 -11.89 12.31 -15.36
N GLU A 261 -12.19 12.13 -16.64
CA GLU A 261 -13.23 11.20 -17.09
C GLU A 261 -12.72 9.75 -17.20
N PRO A 262 -13.39 8.77 -16.56
CA PRO A 262 -13.02 7.34 -16.62
C PRO A 262 -12.86 6.80 -18.04
N ARG A 263 -13.75 7.22 -18.96
CA ARG A 263 -13.70 6.81 -20.37
C ARG A 263 -12.40 7.27 -21.04
N ALA A 264 -12.00 8.51 -20.78
CA ALA A 264 -10.80 9.09 -21.36
C ALA A 264 -9.55 8.41 -20.78
N LEU A 265 -9.55 8.10 -19.48
CA LEU A 265 -8.46 7.38 -18.82
C LEU A 265 -8.28 5.98 -19.42
N LEU A 266 -9.38 5.25 -19.64
CA LEU A 266 -9.34 3.94 -20.29
C LEU A 266 -8.83 4.01 -21.74
N ALA A 267 -9.14 5.08 -22.48
CA ALA A 267 -8.58 5.29 -23.82
C ALA A 267 -7.05 5.52 -23.78
N GLN A 268 -6.54 6.21 -22.74
CA GLN A 268 -5.11 6.32 -22.49
C GLN A 268 -4.49 4.96 -22.13
N LEU A 269 -5.16 4.14 -21.33
CA LEU A 269 -4.73 2.77 -21.04
C LEU A 269 -4.61 1.93 -22.32
N MET A 270 -5.61 1.96 -23.20
CA MET A 270 -5.55 1.27 -24.49
C MET A 270 -4.34 1.72 -25.33
N SER A 271 -4.06 3.03 -25.31
CA SER A 271 -2.90 3.60 -26.01
C SER A 271 -1.57 3.14 -25.40
N ALA A 272 -1.50 3.03 -24.06
CA ALA A 272 -0.36 2.50 -23.33
C ALA A 272 -0.10 1.02 -23.65
N VAL A 273 -1.15 0.21 -23.68
CA VAL A 273 -1.05 -1.21 -24.07
C VAL A 273 -0.54 -1.34 -25.51
N ALA A 274 -1.06 -0.54 -26.44
CA ALA A 274 -0.59 -0.53 -27.84
C ALA A 274 0.87 -0.08 -27.96
N ALA A 275 1.32 0.87 -27.12
CA ALA A 275 2.73 1.27 -27.07
C ALA A 275 3.63 0.13 -26.57
N ALA A 276 3.23 -0.56 -25.50
CA ALA A 276 3.93 -1.74 -25.01
C ALA A 276 3.98 -2.86 -26.06
N ASP A 277 2.91 -3.07 -26.81
CA ASP A 277 2.82 -4.12 -27.85
C ASP A 277 3.81 -3.90 -29.01
N ARG A 278 3.99 -2.62 -29.40
CA ARG A 278 4.98 -2.20 -30.40
C ARG A 278 6.42 -2.40 -29.92
N LEU A 279 6.69 -2.12 -28.65
CA LEU A 279 8.04 -2.23 -28.07
C LEU A 279 8.43 -3.68 -27.77
N ILE A 280 7.51 -4.49 -27.26
CA ILE A 280 7.75 -5.91 -26.98
C ILE A 280 7.52 -6.68 -28.27
N THR A 281 8.53 -6.69 -29.13
CA THR A 281 8.48 -7.31 -30.47
C THR A 281 8.45 -8.84 -30.44
N ASP A 282 9.01 -9.47 -29.40
CA ASP A 282 9.00 -10.92 -29.23
C ASP A 282 7.57 -11.44 -28.99
N ARG A 283 7.04 -12.17 -29.97
CA ARG A 283 5.69 -12.74 -29.96
C ARG A 283 5.63 -14.13 -29.29
N SER A 284 6.76 -14.71 -28.90
CA SER A 284 6.82 -15.95 -28.10
C SER A 284 6.62 -15.71 -26.59
N LEU A 285 6.51 -14.43 -26.20
CA LEU A 285 6.30 -14.03 -24.81
C LEU A 285 4.81 -13.81 -24.53
N ARG A 286 4.34 -14.46 -23.48
CA ARG A 286 2.99 -14.28 -22.95
C ARG A 286 2.98 -13.16 -21.93
N TRP A 287 1.96 -12.32 -21.98
CA TRP A 287 1.75 -11.26 -20.99
C TRP A 287 0.84 -11.80 -19.90
N ARG A 288 1.28 -11.74 -18.64
CA ARG A 288 0.46 -12.18 -17.50
C ARG A 288 0.23 -11.03 -16.53
N ALA A 289 -1.01 -10.87 -16.10
CA ALA A 289 -1.42 -9.93 -15.07
C ALA A 289 -2.26 -10.65 -14.01
N GLY A 290 -2.66 -9.92 -12.97
CA GLY A 290 -3.45 -10.44 -11.85
C GLY A 290 -2.84 -10.07 -10.50
N GLY A 291 -3.19 -10.81 -9.46
CA GLY A 291 -2.64 -10.64 -8.12
C GLY A 291 -1.28 -11.30 -7.95
N MET A 292 -1.10 -12.53 -8.45
CA MET A 292 0.17 -13.25 -8.41
C MET A 292 0.26 -14.31 -9.53
N PRO A 293 0.40 -13.89 -10.82
CA PRO A 293 0.35 -14.78 -11.96
C PRO A 293 1.46 -15.85 -11.97
N LEU A 294 2.56 -15.58 -11.28
CA LEU A 294 3.62 -16.56 -11.01
C LEU A 294 3.94 -16.52 -9.50
N ARG A 295 4.12 -17.68 -8.88
CA ARG A 295 4.41 -17.77 -7.44
C ARG A 295 5.60 -16.89 -7.06
N GLY A 296 5.39 -16.03 -6.05
CA GLY A 296 6.38 -15.07 -5.58
C GLY A 296 6.42 -13.75 -6.34
N TRP A 297 5.65 -13.62 -7.43
CA TRP A 297 5.54 -12.41 -8.25
C TRP A 297 4.17 -11.76 -8.08
N ALA A 298 3.99 -11.07 -6.96
CA ALA A 298 2.82 -10.23 -6.76
C ALA A 298 2.85 -9.03 -7.71
N LEU A 299 1.71 -8.71 -8.31
CA LEU A 299 1.57 -7.58 -9.23
C LEU A 299 0.49 -6.60 -8.76
N GLY A 300 0.68 -5.33 -9.09
CA GLY A 300 -0.15 -4.20 -8.75
C GLY A 300 -1.06 -3.69 -9.83
N GLY A 301 -2.21 -3.17 -9.42
CA GLY A 301 -3.01 -2.25 -10.22
C GLY A 301 -3.22 -0.98 -9.43
N HIS A 302 -2.20 -0.11 -9.34
CA HIS A 302 -2.38 1.10 -8.52
C HIS A 302 -3.20 2.16 -9.27
N LEU A 303 -3.94 2.94 -8.49
CA LEU A 303 -4.81 4.01 -8.96
C LEU A 303 -4.39 5.30 -8.26
N HIS A 304 -4.25 6.36 -9.04
CA HIS A 304 -3.78 7.66 -8.57
C HIS A 304 -4.96 8.62 -8.56
N PHE A 305 -5.08 9.42 -7.50
CA PHE A 305 -6.16 10.37 -7.33
C PHE A 305 -5.58 11.73 -6.93
N SER A 306 -5.97 12.77 -7.66
CA SER A 306 -5.70 14.17 -7.32
C SER A 306 -6.97 15.00 -7.47
N GLY A 307 -7.01 16.21 -6.90
CA GLY A 307 -8.27 16.95 -6.73
C GLY A 307 -9.16 16.40 -5.60
N VAL A 308 -8.61 15.53 -4.76
CA VAL A 308 -9.25 14.98 -3.55
C VAL A 308 -8.24 14.85 -2.41
N THR A 309 -8.66 15.14 -1.19
CA THR A 309 -7.86 15.00 0.03
C THR A 309 -7.94 13.57 0.54
N LEU A 310 -6.77 12.94 0.70
CA LEU A 310 -6.70 11.64 1.36
C LEU A 310 -7.18 11.77 2.82
N SER A 311 -8.13 10.92 3.20
CA SER A 311 -8.65 10.82 4.55
C SER A 311 -8.80 9.35 4.96
N GLY A 312 -8.83 9.09 6.27
CA GLY A 312 -9.15 7.77 6.81
C GLY A 312 -10.45 7.19 6.21
N PRO A 313 -11.57 7.94 6.21
CA PRO A 313 -12.82 7.48 5.62
C PRO A 313 -12.74 7.17 4.11
N LEU A 314 -12.05 8.00 3.32
CA LEU A 314 -11.84 7.74 1.89
C LEU A 314 -11.05 6.45 1.65
N LEU A 315 -9.94 6.26 2.39
CA LEU A 315 -9.12 5.06 2.25
C LEU A 315 -9.88 3.80 2.65
N ARG A 316 -10.71 3.87 3.71
CA ARG A 316 -11.60 2.78 4.12
C ARG A 316 -12.68 2.50 3.08
N ALA A 317 -13.23 3.52 2.43
CA ALA A 317 -14.19 3.33 1.34
C ALA A 317 -13.53 2.59 0.16
N LEU A 318 -12.30 2.96 -0.22
CA LEU A 318 -11.55 2.23 -1.24
C LEU A 318 -11.31 0.77 -0.84
N ASP A 319 -10.88 0.50 0.39
CA ASP A 319 -10.67 -0.88 0.84
C ASP A 319 -11.96 -1.73 0.83
N ASN A 320 -13.05 -1.19 1.36
CA ASN A 320 -14.30 -1.95 1.50
C ASN A 320 -15.07 -2.07 0.17
N TYR A 321 -15.10 -1.02 -0.65
CA TYR A 321 -15.94 -0.98 -1.84
C TYR A 321 -15.16 -1.21 -3.15
N LEU A 322 -13.83 -1.18 -3.12
CA LEU A 322 -12.99 -1.48 -4.29
C LEU A 322 -12.11 -2.71 -4.07
N ALA A 323 -11.27 -2.75 -3.02
CA ALA A 323 -10.38 -3.92 -2.83
C ALA A 323 -11.13 -5.21 -2.52
N LEU A 324 -12.17 -5.17 -1.67
CA LEU A 324 -12.99 -6.34 -1.37
C LEU A 324 -13.61 -6.98 -2.62
N PRO A 325 -14.39 -6.27 -3.48
CA PRO A 325 -14.94 -6.90 -4.68
C PRO A 325 -13.87 -7.37 -5.67
N MET A 326 -12.73 -6.68 -5.76
CA MET A 326 -11.60 -7.14 -6.59
C MET A 326 -11.01 -8.45 -6.06
N LEU A 327 -10.88 -8.62 -4.73
CA LEU A 327 -10.45 -9.88 -4.12
C LEU A 327 -11.42 -11.03 -4.42
N LEU A 328 -12.73 -10.78 -4.46
CA LEU A 328 -13.71 -11.82 -4.81
C LEU A 328 -13.47 -12.41 -6.20
N LEU A 329 -12.85 -11.65 -7.10
CA LEU A 329 -12.51 -12.05 -8.47
C LEU A 329 -11.06 -12.59 -8.62
N GLU A 330 -10.18 -12.33 -7.65
CA GLU A 330 -8.77 -12.79 -7.65
C GLU A 330 -8.66 -14.31 -7.83
N ASP A 331 -7.61 -14.79 -8.50
CA ASP A 331 -7.28 -16.21 -8.48
C ASP A 331 -6.90 -16.66 -7.06
N ALA A 332 -7.24 -17.89 -6.67
CA ALA A 332 -6.93 -18.40 -5.32
C ALA A 332 -5.43 -18.33 -4.99
N ARG A 333 -4.57 -18.45 -6.00
CA ARG A 333 -3.11 -18.31 -5.86
C ARG A 333 -2.73 -16.93 -5.32
N ALA A 334 -3.47 -15.88 -5.65
CA ALA A 334 -3.17 -14.50 -5.24
C ALA A 334 -3.21 -14.30 -3.72
N GLY A 335 -3.82 -15.20 -2.94
CA GLY A 335 -3.82 -15.11 -1.47
C GLY A 335 -2.44 -14.92 -0.86
N ALA A 336 -1.41 -15.56 -1.42
CA ALA A 336 -0.03 -15.48 -0.90
C ALA A 336 0.68 -14.13 -1.16
N ARG A 337 0.07 -13.20 -1.90
CA ARG A 337 0.58 -11.82 -2.03
C ARG A 337 0.49 -11.08 -0.70
N ARG A 338 -0.54 -11.38 0.10
CA ARG A 338 -0.75 -10.78 1.42
C ARG A 338 0.07 -11.53 2.49
N PRO A 339 0.67 -10.81 3.46
CA PRO A 339 0.59 -9.37 3.68
C PRO A 339 1.77 -8.58 3.09
N ARG A 340 2.53 -9.13 2.15
CA ARG A 340 3.68 -8.40 1.58
C ARG A 340 3.26 -7.38 0.53
N TYR A 341 2.13 -7.64 -0.11
CA TYR A 341 1.53 -6.85 -1.16
C TYR A 341 -0.01 -6.93 -1.02
N GLY A 342 -0.74 -5.88 -1.42
CA GLY A 342 -2.21 -5.87 -1.35
C GLY A 342 -2.76 -5.78 0.07
N VAL A 343 -2.00 -5.11 0.96
CA VAL A 343 -2.38 -4.84 2.35
C VAL A 343 -3.46 -3.76 2.36
N LEU A 344 -4.45 -3.89 3.24
CA LEU A 344 -5.46 -2.85 3.42
C LEU A 344 -4.82 -1.53 3.85
N GLY A 345 -5.29 -0.43 3.27
CA GLY A 345 -4.76 0.89 3.51
C GLY A 345 -3.36 1.14 2.97
N ASP A 346 -2.89 0.37 1.98
CA ASP A 346 -1.62 0.68 1.30
C ASP A 346 -1.83 1.86 0.35
N PHE A 347 -1.12 2.95 0.62
CA PHE A 347 -1.14 4.14 -0.19
C PHE A 347 0.23 4.83 -0.20
N ARG A 348 0.42 5.76 -1.13
CA ARG A 348 1.59 6.63 -1.18
C ARG A 348 1.19 8.03 -1.60
N TYR A 349 1.63 9.05 -0.85
CA TYR A 349 1.49 10.44 -1.29
C TYR A 349 2.36 10.72 -2.52
N GLN A 350 1.82 11.47 -3.46
CA GLN A 350 2.52 11.85 -4.68
C GLN A 350 3.11 13.27 -4.58
N PRO A 351 4.36 13.51 -5.03
CA PRO A 351 4.99 14.83 -4.93
C PRO A 351 4.23 15.95 -5.65
N HIS A 352 3.52 15.61 -6.73
CA HIS A 352 2.72 16.53 -7.53
C HIS A 352 1.29 16.74 -6.97
N GLY A 353 1.01 16.25 -5.77
CA GLY A 353 -0.29 16.31 -5.11
C GLY A 353 -1.11 15.04 -5.31
N GLY A 354 -2.07 14.82 -4.40
CA GLY A 354 -2.88 13.61 -4.39
C GLY A 354 -2.18 12.39 -3.78
N PHE A 355 -2.70 11.21 -4.07
CA PHE A 355 -2.20 9.94 -3.56
C PHE A 355 -2.40 8.80 -4.55
N GLU A 356 -1.58 7.76 -4.40
CA GLU A 356 -1.68 6.48 -5.08
C GLU A 356 -2.23 5.43 -4.11
N TYR A 357 -3.27 4.74 -4.52
CA TYR A 357 -3.88 3.61 -3.83
C TYR A 357 -3.33 2.29 -4.37
N ARG A 358 -2.77 1.44 -3.50
CA ARG A 358 -1.83 0.38 -3.89
C ARG A 358 -2.29 -1.04 -3.50
N THR A 359 -3.52 -1.17 -3.01
CA THR A 359 -4.05 -2.42 -2.50
C THR A 359 -4.41 -3.42 -3.61
N LEU A 360 -4.79 -2.94 -4.80
CA LEU A 360 -5.43 -3.79 -5.81
C LEU A 360 -4.46 -4.78 -6.49
N PRO A 361 -4.95 -5.95 -6.94
CA PRO A 361 -4.26 -6.74 -7.95
C PRO A 361 -4.18 -5.96 -9.27
N SER A 362 -3.27 -6.36 -10.15
CA SER A 362 -3.28 -5.84 -11.50
C SER A 362 -4.61 -6.19 -12.17
N PHE A 363 -5.43 -5.17 -12.40
CA PHE A 363 -6.71 -5.28 -13.08
C PHE A 363 -6.56 -5.36 -14.62
N LEU A 364 -5.32 -5.43 -15.13
CA LEU A 364 -5.00 -5.60 -16.55
C LEU A 364 -5.35 -7.01 -17.08
N VAL A 365 -5.80 -7.91 -16.21
CA VAL A 365 -6.25 -9.27 -16.57
C VAL A 365 -7.30 -9.30 -17.68
N SER A 366 -8.13 -8.27 -17.80
CA SER A 366 -9.02 -8.09 -18.96
C SER A 366 -9.56 -6.66 -19.07
N PRO A 367 -9.99 -6.22 -20.27
CA PRO A 367 -10.67 -4.94 -20.44
C PRO A 367 -11.94 -4.78 -19.59
N VAL A 368 -12.66 -5.86 -19.29
CA VAL A 368 -13.88 -5.83 -18.46
C VAL A 368 -13.52 -5.48 -17.02
N VAL A 369 -12.51 -6.15 -16.46
CA VAL A 369 -12.06 -5.91 -15.09
C VAL A 369 -11.46 -4.52 -14.94
N ALA A 370 -10.62 -4.07 -15.90
CA ALA A 370 -10.07 -2.73 -15.88
C ALA A 370 -11.15 -1.64 -15.96
N LYS A 371 -12.15 -1.80 -16.83
CA LYS A 371 -13.30 -0.88 -16.91
C LYS A 371 -14.04 -0.82 -15.58
N GLY A 372 -14.36 -1.97 -15.02
CA GLY A 372 -15.05 -2.07 -13.73
C GLY A 372 -14.26 -1.39 -12.61
N ALA A 373 -12.97 -1.69 -12.48
CA ALA A 373 -12.10 -1.10 -11.46
C ALA A 373 -12.02 0.44 -11.59
N VAL A 374 -11.81 0.97 -12.79
CA VAL A 374 -11.66 2.42 -13.02
C VAL A 374 -12.97 3.17 -12.76
N TYR A 375 -14.09 2.70 -13.31
CA TYR A 375 -15.39 3.34 -13.08
C TYR A 375 -15.85 3.22 -11.63
N LEU A 376 -15.64 2.07 -11.00
CA LEU A 376 -16.00 1.87 -9.60
C LEU A 376 -15.16 2.75 -8.68
N ALA A 377 -13.86 2.85 -8.92
CA ALA A 377 -12.98 3.75 -8.19
C ALA A 377 -13.42 5.22 -8.32
N HIS A 378 -13.70 5.68 -9.54
CA HIS A 378 -14.20 7.04 -9.77
C HIS A 378 -15.48 7.31 -8.98
N LEU A 379 -16.46 6.40 -9.05
CA LEU A 379 -17.73 6.53 -8.34
C LEU A 379 -17.51 6.57 -6.81
N ILE A 380 -16.68 5.66 -6.28
CA ILE A 380 -16.36 5.61 -4.84
C ILE A 380 -15.70 6.91 -4.39
N VAL A 381 -14.67 7.40 -5.08
CA VAL A 381 -13.96 8.62 -4.69
C VAL A 381 -14.88 9.84 -4.77
N SER A 382 -15.76 9.89 -5.77
CA SER A 382 -16.71 11.00 -5.92
C SER A 382 -17.77 11.06 -4.82
N HIS A 383 -18.07 9.92 -4.16
CA HIS A 383 -19.19 9.77 -3.22
C HIS A 383 -18.84 9.04 -1.91
N TYR A 384 -17.57 9.03 -1.49
CA TYR A 384 -17.14 8.15 -0.39
C TYR A 384 -17.83 8.48 0.94
N GLU A 385 -18.30 9.72 1.11
CA GLU A 385 -19.06 10.15 2.28
C GLU A 385 -20.42 9.44 2.42
N GLU A 386 -20.99 8.97 1.31
CA GLU A 386 -22.25 8.23 1.25
C GLU A 386 -22.05 6.72 1.43
N LEU A 387 -20.80 6.27 1.60
CA LEU A 387 -20.41 4.87 1.72
C LEU A 387 -19.88 4.57 3.13
N PRO A 388 -20.73 4.42 4.16
CA PRO A 388 -20.28 4.31 5.56
C PRO A 388 -19.98 2.88 6.03
N LEU A 389 -20.31 1.83 5.27
CA LEU A 389 -20.14 0.46 5.75
C LEU A 389 -18.66 0.05 5.74
N ARG A 390 -18.22 -0.61 6.82
CA ARG A 390 -16.83 -1.02 7.06
C ARG A 390 -16.72 -2.50 7.43
N PRO A 391 -17.22 -3.45 6.61
CA PRO A 391 -17.15 -4.87 6.97
C PRO A 391 -15.72 -5.34 7.28
N LEU A 392 -14.69 -4.81 6.62
CA LEU A 392 -13.29 -5.18 6.87
C LEU A 392 -12.75 -4.69 8.23
N ASP A 393 -13.48 -3.85 8.96
CA ASP A 393 -13.15 -3.53 10.36
C ASP A 393 -13.50 -4.68 11.30
N ARG A 394 -14.40 -5.59 10.91
CA ARG A 394 -14.72 -6.82 11.67
C ARG A 394 -13.54 -7.79 11.61
N GLU A 395 -13.30 -8.49 12.71
CA GLU A 395 -12.10 -9.31 12.88
C GLU A 395 -12.08 -10.53 11.96
N GLU A 396 -13.21 -11.20 11.84
CA GLU A 396 -13.41 -12.36 10.99
C GLU A 396 -13.30 -12.02 9.50
N LEU A 397 -13.81 -10.87 9.07
CA LEU A 397 -13.75 -10.44 7.67
C LEU A 397 -12.37 -9.91 7.29
N HIS A 398 -11.68 -9.24 8.22
CA HIS A 398 -10.27 -8.93 8.05
C HIS A 398 -9.45 -10.22 7.93
N ALA A 399 -9.64 -11.20 8.80
CA ALA A 399 -8.93 -12.47 8.69
C ALA A 399 -9.19 -13.14 7.33
N ALA A 400 -10.44 -13.15 6.87
CA ALA A 400 -10.84 -13.67 5.57
C ALA A 400 -10.18 -12.94 4.39
N TYR A 401 -10.07 -11.60 4.45
CA TYR A 401 -9.37 -10.82 3.42
C TYR A 401 -7.90 -11.25 3.29
N TYR A 402 -7.20 -11.38 4.42
CA TYR A 402 -5.77 -11.73 4.41
C TYR A 402 -5.52 -13.20 4.05
N SER A 403 -6.44 -14.12 4.37
CA SER A 403 -6.34 -15.52 3.95
C SER A 403 -6.82 -15.76 2.51
N GLY A 404 -7.59 -14.82 1.94
CA GLY A 404 -8.29 -15.02 0.66
C GLY A 404 -9.56 -15.87 0.77
N ASP A 405 -10.13 -16.00 1.96
CA ASP A 405 -11.38 -16.73 2.20
C ASP A 405 -12.60 -15.95 1.71
N LYS A 406 -13.16 -16.36 0.57
CA LYS A 406 -14.17 -15.58 -0.17
C LYS A 406 -15.61 -15.70 0.34
N PRO A 407 -16.12 -16.87 0.78
CA PRO A 407 -17.51 -17.01 1.23
C PRO A 407 -17.97 -15.96 2.26
N PRO A 408 -17.25 -15.68 3.37
CA PRO A 408 -17.69 -14.66 4.32
C PRO A 408 -17.62 -13.23 3.73
N LEU A 409 -16.64 -12.96 2.86
CA LEU A 409 -16.50 -11.67 2.18
C LEU A 409 -17.63 -11.44 1.17
N ARG A 410 -18.07 -12.48 0.46
CA ARG A 410 -19.17 -12.38 -0.50
C ARG A 410 -20.49 -12.05 0.20
N ALA A 411 -20.77 -12.70 1.33
CA ALA A 411 -21.93 -12.36 2.16
C ALA A 411 -21.87 -10.91 2.64
N ALA A 412 -20.69 -10.43 3.02
CA ALA A 412 -20.47 -9.05 3.44
C ALA A 412 -20.54 -8.03 2.29
N PHE A 413 -20.35 -8.45 1.03
CA PHE A 413 -20.40 -7.58 -0.14
C PHE A 413 -21.84 -7.18 -0.52
N THR A 414 -22.84 -8.01 -0.25
CA THR A 414 -24.24 -7.75 -0.67
C THR A 414 -24.77 -6.38 -0.18
N PRO A 415 -24.60 -5.98 1.10
CA PRO A 415 -25.00 -4.64 1.54
C PRO A 415 -24.17 -3.50 0.91
N LEU A 416 -22.89 -3.74 0.62
CA LEU A 416 -22.03 -2.75 -0.04
C LEU A 416 -22.50 -2.48 -1.47
N LEU A 417 -22.85 -3.53 -2.19
CA LEU A 417 -23.39 -3.45 -3.55
C LEU A 417 -24.69 -2.63 -3.59
N ALA A 418 -25.56 -2.81 -2.59
CA ALA A 418 -26.80 -2.03 -2.48
C ALA A 418 -26.51 -0.53 -2.31
N GLN A 419 -25.53 -0.15 -1.48
CA GLN A 419 -25.14 1.25 -1.33
C GLN A 419 -24.52 1.83 -2.60
N LEU A 420 -23.64 1.08 -3.28
CA LEU A 420 -23.07 1.51 -4.56
C LEU A 420 -24.15 1.81 -5.61
N ARG A 421 -25.15 0.92 -5.72
CA ARG A 421 -26.28 1.09 -6.64
C ARG A 421 -27.19 2.26 -6.30
N ALA A 422 -27.18 2.72 -5.05
CA ALA A 422 -27.98 3.85 -4.59
C ALA A 422 -27.28 5.21 -4.78
N LEU A 423 -25.98 5.22 -5.12
CA LEU A 423 -25.24 6.47 -5.34
C LEU A 423 -25.77 7.24 -6.55
N SER A 424 -25.79 8.56 -6.42
CA SER A 424 -25.88 9.42 -7.61
C SER A 424 -24.71 9.13 -8.56
N GLY A 425 -24.94 9.18 -9.87
CA GLY A 425 -23.93 8.81 -10.85
C GLY A 425 -23.84 7.31 -11.19
N TYR A 426 -24.45 6.42 -10.40
CA TYR A 426 -24.37 4.97 -10.64
C TYR A 426 -24.89 4.57 -12.01
N GLU A 427 -26.02 5.11 -12.46
CA GLU A 427 -26.64 4.77 -13.74
C GLU A 427 -25.69 4.98 -14.93
N GLN A 428 -24.92 6.08 -14.93
CA GLN A 428 -23.96 6.37 -16.00
C GLN A 428 -22.75 5.40 -15.99
N ALA A 429 -22.38 4.91 -14.80
CA ALA A 429 -21.28 3.97 -14.61
C ALA A 429 -21.73 2.49 -14.74
N ALA A 430 -23.02 2.18 -14.59
CA ALA A 430 -23.56 0.84 -14.45
C ALA A 430 -23.16 -0.09 -15.61
N ARG A 431 -23.21 0.39 -16.86
CA ARG A 431 -22.81 -0.39 -18.05
C ARG A 431 -21.35 -0.88 -18.01
N TYR A 432 -20.49 -0.26 -17.21
CA TYR A 432 -19.08 -0.62 -17.05
C TYR A 432 -18.80 -1.42 -15.76
N ILE A 433 -19.57 -1.19 -14.70
CA ILE A 433 -19.37 -1.82 -13.39
C ILE A 433 -20.20 -3.12 -13.26
N GLU A 434 -21.44 -3.16 -13.75
CA GLU A 434 -22.32 -4.34 -13.60
C GLU A 434 -21.75 -5.64 -14.17
N PRO A 435 -20.99 -5.66 -15.29
CA PRO A 435 -20.30 -6.88 -15.74
C PRO A 435 -19.35 -7.46 -14.69
N LEU A 436 -18.67 -6.61 -13.91
CA LEU A 436 -17.80 -7.02 -12.80
C LEU A 436 -18.63 -7.65 -11.67
N PHE A 437 -19.75 -7.03 -11.31
CA PHE A 437 -20.65 -7.55 -10.27
C PHE A 437 -21.33 -8.86 -10.68
N HIS A 438 -21.66 -9.02 -11.96
CA HIS A 438 -22.15 -10.28 -12.49
C HIS A 438 -21.12 -11.41 -12.32
N TYR A 439 -19.83 -11.14 -12.54
CA TYR A 439 -18.77 -12.12 -12.29
C TYR A 439 -18.67 -12.49 -10.81
N ILE A 440 -18.81 -11.53 -9.90
CA ILE A 440 -18.82 -11.79 -8.46
C ILE A 440 -20.01 -12.68 -8.08
N ALA A 441 -21.22 -12.34 -8.58
CA ALA A 441 -22.45 -13.08 -8.29
C ALA A 441 -22.41 -14.51 -8.85
N ALA A 442 -21.78 -14.70 -10.01
CA ALA A 442 -21.55 -16.01 -10.63
C ALA A 442 -20.34 -16.76 -10.05
N GLU A 443 -19.74 -16.25 -8.96
CA GLU A 443 -18.55 -16.80 -8.30
C GLU A 443 -17.37 -17.06 -9.24
N ARG A 444 -17.25 -16.25 -10.29
CA ARG A 444 -16.17 -16.37 -11.26
C ARG A 444 -14.90 -15.80 -10.67
N THR A 445 -13.79 -16.48 -10.96
CA THR A 445 -12.44 -15.95 -10.73
C THR A 445 -11.78 -15.72 -12.07
N TRP A 446 -10.87 -14.76 -12.16
CA TRP A 446 -10.08 -14.59 -13.37
C TRP A 446 -8.96 -15.63 -13.45
N ASP A 447 -8.58 -15.98 -14.67
CA ASP A 447 -7.46 -16.88 -14.93
C ASP A 447 -6.18 -16.08 -15.16
N GLU A 448 -5.31 -16.04 -14.15
CA GLU A 448 -4.00 -15.37 -14.23
C GLU A 448 -3.00 -16.10 -15.14
N SER A 449 -3.34 -17.29 -15.63
CA SER A 449 -2.56 -18.03 -16.63
C SER A 449 -2.95 -17.69 -18.07
N ARG A 450 -3.87 -16.77 -18.30
CA ARG A 450 -4.24 -16.34 -19.65
C ARG A 450 -3.24 -15.34 -20.23
N ASP A 451 -3.01 -15.36 -21.55
CA ASP A 451 -2.21 -14.32 -22.19
C ASP A 451 -3.10 -13.10 -22.38
N ILE A 452 -2.80 -12.04 -21.66
CA ILE A 452 -3.63 -10.83 -21.70
C ILE A 452 -3.41 -10.07 -23.01
N ARG A 453 -2.29 -10.27 -23.72
CA ARG A 453 -1.97 -9.50 -24.92
C ARG A 453 -3.10 -9.54 -25.96
N GLU A 454 -3.67 -10.72 -26.18
CA GLU A 454 -4.75 -10.96 -27.13
C GLU A 454 -6.10 -10.35 -26.70
N LEU A 455 -6.29 -10.10 -25.40
CA LEU A 455 -7.49 -9.46 -24.89
C LEU A 455 -7.52 -7.96 -25.17
N TRP A 456 -6.35 -7.35 -25.27
CA TRP A 456 -6.19 -5.91 -25.39
C TRP A 456 -5.85 -5.48 -26.81
N ILE A 457 -5.12 -6.30 -27.56
CA ILE A 457 -4.76 -6.06 -28.95
C ILE A 457 -5.71 -6.85 -29.84
N GLN A 458 -6.78 -6.20 -30.31
CA GLN A 458 -7.59 -6.77 -31.38
C GLN A 458 -6.74 -6.82 -32.65
N ARG A 459 -6.46 -8.02 -33.15
CA ARG A 459 -5.90 -8.18 -34.50
C ARG A 459 -7.03 -7.89 -35.48
N GLU A 460 -6.79 -7.04 -36.48
CA GLU A 460 -7.67 -7.04 -37.66
C GLU A 460 -7.73 -8.47 -38.21
N PRO A 461 -8.91 -8.99 -38.57
CA PRO A 461 -8.99 -10.30 -39.20
C PRO A 461 -8.13 -10.26 -40.45
N HIS A 462 -7.17 -11.18 -40.56
CA HIS A 462 -6.37 -11.34 -41.76
C HIS A 462 -7.32 -11.45 -42.95
N THR A 463 -7.34 -10.43 -43.81
CA THR A 463 -7.92 -10.52 -45.14
C THR A 463 -7.25 -11.69 -45.85
N ILE A 464 -7.99 -12.79 -45.98
CA ILE A 464 -7.63 -13.92 -46.83
C ILE A 464 -7.44 -13.32 -48.23
N SER A 465 -6.20 -13.35 -48.73
CA SER A 465 -5.93 -13.03 -50.13
C SER A 465 -6.66 -14.04 -51.01
N PRO A 466 -7.42 -13.60 -52.03
CA PRO A 466 -8.04 -14.51 -52.98
C PRO A 466 -6.96 -15.02 -53.94
N THR A 467 -6.47 -16.23 -53.66
CA THR A 467 -5.77 -17.10 -54.62
C THR A 467 -6.64 -18.35 -54.73
N HIS A 468 -7.18 -18.81 -55.86
CA HIS A 468 -6.76 -18.75 -57.26
C HIS A 468 -8.00 -18.82 -58.17
N LYS A 469 -7.86 -18.28 -59.39
CA LYS A 469 -8.68 -18.62 -60.57
C LYS A 469 -8.44 -20.05 -61.02
#